data_AF-I0H451-F1
#
_entry.id   AF-I0H451-F1
#
_cell.length_a   1.000
_cell.length_b   1.000
_cell.length_c   1.000
_cell.angle_alpha   90.00
_cell.angle_beta   90.00
_cell.angle_gamma   90.00
#
_symmetry.space_group_name_H-M   'P 1'
#
loop_
_entity.id
_entity.type
_entity.pdbx_description
1 polymer ?
#
loop_
_entity_poly.entity_id
_entity_poly.type
_entity_poly.pdbx_seq_one_letter_code
_entity_poly.pdbx_strand_id
1 'polypeptide(L)'
;MVDATRELRWYSGLALILFGLGPAFGLWLVAADGEKAIEWLPVLLAAPINLASSVFVVLSMRTKAPSKSSRRLALAAGLVLLGDTLLFGLRALVT
;
A
#
# COMPACT_ATOMS: atom_id res chain seq x y z
N MET A 1 27.16 17.52 10.09
CA MET A 1 26.87 16.25 9.38
C MET A 1 25.64 16.48 8.52
N VAL A 2 25.73 16.23 7.21
CA VAL A 2 24.57 16.28 6.31
C VAL A 2 23.68 15.08 6.64
N ASP A 3 22.44 15.30 7.06
CA ASP A 3 21.49 14.23 7.36
C ASP A 3 21.01 13.61 6.04
N ALA A 4 21.71 12.58 5.58
CA ALA A 4 21.40 11.84 4.35
C ALA A 4 19.97 11.24 4.37
N THR A 5 19.33 11.14 5.54
CA THR A 5 17.94 10.66 5.64
C THR A 5 16.90 11.74 5.33
N ARG A 6 17.27 13.02 5.25
CA ARG A 6 16.34 14.13 5.05
C ARG A 6 15.62 14.06 3.70
N GLU A 7 16.33 13.78 2.61
CA GLU A 7 15.72 13.60 1.29
C GLU A 7 14.91 12.31 1.22
N LEU A 8 15.42 11.22 1.81
CA LEU A 8 14.72 9.95 1.94
C LEU A 8 13.38 10.06 2.67
N ARG A 9 13.25 10.94 3.66
CA ARG A 9 11.96 11.21 4.34
C ARG A 9 10.95 11.86 3.41
N TRP A 10 11.38 12.71 2.48
CA TRP A 10 10.48 13.31 1.50
C TRP A 10 9.97 12.26 0.50
N TYR A 11 10.88 11.43 -0.02
CA TYR A 11 10.51 10.30 -0.87
C TYR A 11 9.60 9.29 -0.16
N SER A 12 9.77 9.11 1.16
CA SER A 12 8.89 8.27 1.96
C SER A 12 7.48 8.85 2.12
N GLY A 13 7.34 10.18 2.13
CA GLY A 13 6.03 10.85 2.08
C GLY A 13 5.32 10.64 0.75
N LEU A 14 6.05 10.75 -0.36
CA LEU A 14 5.56 10.39 -1.70
C LEU A 14 5.15 8.92 -1.78
N ALA A 15 5.94 8.02 -1.17
CA ALA A 15 5.59 6.61 -1.07
C ALA A 15 4.28 6.41 -0.30
N LEU A 16 3.99 7.16 0.76
CA LEU A 16 2.72 7.05 1.49
C LEU A 16 1.53 7.49 0.63
N ILE A 17 1.71 8.55 -0.15
CA ILE A 17 0.68 9.03 -1.09
C ILE A 17 0.41 7.96 -2.14
N LEU A 18 1.45 7.46 -2.81
CA LEU A 18 1.29 6.49 -3.89
C LEU A 18 0.82 5.12 -3.39
N PHE A 19 1.39 4.63 -2.31
CA PHE A 19 1.10 3.30 -1.74
C PHE A 19 -0.10 3.27 -0.81
N GLY A 20 -0.54 4.42 -0.32
CA GLY A 20 -1.74 4.56 0.50
C GLY A 20 -2.94 4.98 -0.34
N LEU A 21 -2.88 6.14 -1.01
CA LEU A 21 -4.04 6.70 -1.72
C LEU A 21 -4.38 5.94 -2.99
N GLY A 22 -3.39 5.47 -3.75
CA GLY A 22 -3.62 4.68 -4.97
C GLY A 22 -4.45 3.43 -4.68
N PRO A 23 -3.98 2.53 -3.79
CA PRO A 23 -4.73 1.33 -3.42
C PRO A 23 -6.03 1.64 -2.68
N ALA A 24 -6.09 2.69 -1.85
CA ALA A 24 -7.34 3.11 -1.23
C ALA A 24 -8.40 3.53 -2.26
N PHE A 25 -7.99 4.23 -3.32
CA PHE A 25 -8.87 4.61 -4.41
C PHE A 25 -9.34 3.38 -5.21
N GLY A 26 -8.44 2.43 -5.47
CA GLY A 26 -8.79 1.15 -6.09
C GLY A 26 -9.82 0.37 -5.26
N LEU A 27 -9.60 0.26 -3.95
CA LEU A 27 -10.55 -0.38 -3.02
C LEU A 27 -11.91 0.32 -3.04
N TRP A 28 -11.90 1.66 -3.04
CA TRP A 28 -13.14 2.45 -3.09
C TRP A 28 -13.92 2.22 -4.38
N LEU A 29 -13.26 2.22 -5.55
CA LEU A 29 -13.90 1.93 -6.83
C LEU A 29 -14.54 0.54 -6.84
N VAL A 30 -13.80 -0.48 -6.39
CA VAL A 30 -14.33 -1.85 -6.34
C VAL A 30 -15.48 -2.00 -5.35
N ALA A 31 -15.42 -1.31 -4.21
CA ALA A 31 -16.48 -1.32 -3.21
C ALA A 31 -17.73 -0.57 -3.70
N ALA A 32 -17.57 0.55 -4.41
CA ALA A 32 -18.69 1.33 -4.95
C ALA A 32 -19.43 0.59 -6.07
N ASP A 33 -18.73 -0.29 -6.79
CA ASP A 33 -19.26 -1.11 -7.88
C ASP A 33 -19.76 -2.50 -7.41
N GLY A 34 -19.72 -2.80 -6.11
CA GLY A 34 -20.12 -4.10 -5.57
C GLY A 34 -21.60 -4.18 -5.24
N GLU A 35 -22.41 -4.86 -6.07
CA GLU A 35 -23.83 -5.08 -5.82
C GLU A 35 -24.10 -6.38 -5.05
N LYS A 36 -23.28 -7.41 -5.28
CA LYS A 36 -23.44 -8.74 -4.67
C LYS A 36 -22.42 -8.97 -3.54
N ALA A 37 -22.80 -9.76 -2.53
CA ALA A 37 -21.93 -10.07 -1.40
C ALA A 37 -20.55 -10.65 -1.80
N ILE A 38 -20.49 -11.45 -2.87
CA ILE A 38 -19.22 -12.04 -3.35
C ILE A 38 -18.27 -11.02 -3.95
N GLU A 39 -18.78 -9.91 -4.49
CA GLU A 39 -17.99 -8.84 -5.12
C GLU A 39 -17.22 -7.99 -4.10
N TRP A 40 -17.54 -8.14 -2.80
CA TRP A 40 -16.83 -7.54 -1.67
C TRP A 40 -15.62 -8.36 -1.20
N LEU A 41 -15.51 -9.63 -1.60
CA LEU A 41 -14.40 -10.52 -1.24
C LEU A 41 -13.01 -9.94 -1.61
N PRO A 42 -12.80 -9.36 -2.81
CA PRO A 42 -11.54 -8.72 -3.17
C PRO A 42 -11.14 -7.60 -2.18
N VAL A 43 -12.11 -6.77 -1.77
CA VAL A 43 -11.89 -5.65 -0.85
C VAL A 43 -11.51 -6.17 0.54
N LEU A 44 -12.23 -7.19 1.03
CA LEU A 44 -11.98 -7.83 2.33
C LEU A 44 -10.57 -8.40 2.45
N LEU A 45 -10.03 -8.97 1.36
CA LEU A 45 -8.70 -9.57 1.34
C LEU A 45 -7.59 -8.55 1.07
N ALA A 46 -7.81 -7.57 0.18
CA ALA A 46 -6.80 -6.58 -0.17
C ALA A 46 -6.66 -5.45 0.85
N ALA A 47 -7.73 -5.06 1.55
CA ALA A 47 -7.67 -3.95 2.51
C ALA A 47 -6.67 -4.16 3.67
N PRO A 48 -6.60 -5.33 4.33
CA PRO A 48 -5.59 -5.59 5.36
C PRO A 48 -4.15 -5.52 4.83
N ILE A 49 -3.93 -5.95 3.59
CA ILE A 49 -2.61 -5.94 2.94
C ILE A 49 -2.17 -4.50 2.66
N ASN A 50 -3.07 -3.67 2.14
CA ASN A 50 -2.82 -2.25 1.92
C ASN A 50 -2.61 -1.47 3.22
N LEU A 51 -3.33 -1.84 4.30
CA LEU A 51 -3.10 -1.31 5.63
C LEU A 51 -1.68 -1.67 6.13
N ALA A 52 -1.28 -2.93 5.98
CA ALA A 52 0.07 -3.38 6.36
C ALA A 52 1.16 -2.63 5.57
N SER A 53 0.97 -2.43 4.26
CA SER A 53 1.86 -1.61 3.44
C SER A 53 2.03 -0.19 4.00
N SER A 54 0.91 0.47 4.30
CA SER A 54 0.90 1.82 4.88
C SER A 54 1.67 1.88 6.21
N VAL A 55 1.52 0.87 7.06
CA VAL A 55 2.29 0.74 8.31
C VAL A 55 3.80 0.66 8.01
N PHE A 56 4.23 -0.13 7.03
CA PHE A 56 5.65 -0.22 6.66
C PHE A 56 6.21 1.11 6.13
N VAL A 57 5.43 1.88 5.36
CA VAL A 57 5.83 3.23 4.92
C VAL A 57 6.01 4.16 6.12
N VAL A 58 5.04 4.22 7.04
CA VAL A 58 5.13 5.06 8.24
C VAL A 58 6.33 4.65 9.11
N LEU A 59 6.57 3.35 9.26
CA LEU A 59 7.75 2.85 9.97
C LEU A 59 9.05 3.25 9.26
N SER A 60 9.08 3.25 7.92
CA SER A 60 10.22 3.74 7.15
C SER A 60 10.52 5.21 7.44
N MET A 61 9.49 6.07 7.43
CA MET A 61 9.62 7.52 7.70
C MET A 61 10.22 7.81 9.07
N ARG A 62 9.93 6.97 10.07
CA ARG A 62 10.44 7.10 11.45
C ARG A 62 11.84 6.52 11.64
N THR A 63 12.43 5.92 10.61
CA THR A 63 13.71 5.21 10.70
C THR A 63 14.88 6.15 10.50
N LYS A 64 15.84 6.16 11.44
CA LYS A 64 17.08 6.95 11.33
C LYS A 64 18.20 6.26 10.54
N ALA A 65 18.10 4.95 10.34
CA ALA A 65 19.09 4.16 9.59
C ALA A 65 18.63 3.98 8.12
N PRO A 66 19.41 4.46 7.13
CA PRO A 66 19.04 4.39 5.71
C PRO A 66 18.71 2.97 5.22
N SER A 67 19.55 1.98 5.55
CA SER A 67 19.36 0.59 5.14
C SER A 67 18.05 -0.03 5.64
N LYS A 68 17.65 0.30 6.87
CA LYS A 68 16.38 -0.16 7.46
C LYS A 68 15.18 0.56 6.82
N SER A 69 15.33 1.85 6.49
CA SER A 69 14.30 2.63 5.79
C SER A 69 14.04 2.07 4.39
N SER A 70 15.09 1.86 3.59
CA SER A 70 14.98 1.28 2.25
C SER A 70 14.35 -0.12 2.27
N ARG A 71 14.74 -0.98 3.22
CA ARG A 71 14.15 -2.32 3.36
C ARG A 71 12.65 -2.26 3.67
N ARG A 72 12.22 -1.34 4.54
CA ARG A 72 10.80 -1.16 4.89
C ARG A 72 10.00 -0.63 3.71
N LEU A 73 10.56 0.29 2.93
CA LEU A 73 9.93 0.77 1.68
C LEU A 73 9.81 -0.33 0.63
N ALA A 74 10.83 -1.17 0.46
CA ALA A 74 10.76 -2.31 -0.46
C ALA A 74 9.66 -3.31 -0.05
N LEU A 75 9.52 -3.59 1.26
CA LEU A 75 8.44 -4.42 1.78
C LEU A 75 7.06 -3.78 1.54
N ALA A 76 6.93 -2.48 1.78
CA ALA A 76 5.69 -1.75 1.49
C ALA A 76 5.32 -1.85 0.01
N ALA A 77 6.26 -1.60 -0.90
CA ALA A 77 6.03 -1.71 -2.33
C ALA A 77 5.59 -3.13 -2.74
N GLY A 78 6.23 -4.16 -2.20
CA GLY A 78 5.82 -5.56 -2.45
C GLY A 78 4.41 -5.87 -1.93
N LEU A 79 4.03 -5.34 -0.76
CA LEU A 79 2.69 -5.49 -0.22
C LEU A 79 1.63 -4.76 -1.03
N VAL A 80 1.92 -3.56 -1.55
CA VAL A 80 1.01 -2.87 -2.49
C VAL A 80 0.77 -3.72 -3.72
N LEU A 81 1.83 -4.21 -4.36
CA LEU A 81 1.70 -5.04 -5.56
C LEU A 81 0.89 -6.32 -5.29
N LEU A 82 1.11 -6.94 -4.13
CA LEU A 82 0.30 -8.09 -3.69
C LEU A 82 -1.16 -7.71 -3.45
N GLY A 83 -1.42 -6.57 -2.81
CA GLY A 83 -2.76 -6.05 -2.56
C GLY A 83 -3.52 -5.75 -3.85
N ASP A 84 -2.87 -5.07 -4.79
CA ASP A 84 -3.47 -4.70 -6.09
C ASP A 84 -3.72 -5.93 -6.97
N THR A 85 -2.78 -6.87 -7.02
CA THR A 85 -2.97 -8.13 -7.77
C THR A 85 -4.11 -8.96 -7.18
N LEU A 86 -4.26 -9.02 -5.86
CA LEU A 86 -5.41 -9.66 -5.22
C LEU A 86 -6.70 -8.90 -5.49
N LEU A 87 -6.70 -7.58 -5.33
CA LEU A 87 -7.89 -6.75 -5.52
C LEU A 87 -8.45 -6.88 -6.93
N PHE A 88 -7.64 -6.57 -7.94
CA PHE A 88 -8.08 -6.58 -9.34
C PHE A 88 -8.19 -8.00 -9.90
N GLY A 89 -7.28 -8.90 -9.49
CA GLY A 89 -7.32 -10.30 -9.92
C GLY A 89 -8.55 -11.03 -9.39
N LEU A 90 -8.89 -10.88 -8.11
CA LEU A 90 -10.11 -11.47 -7.56
C LEU A 90 -11.35 -10.77 -8.10
N ARG A 91 -11.33 -9.44 -8.27
CA ARG A 91 -12.46 -8.71 -8.88
C ARG A 91 -12.79 -9.29 -10.24
N ALA A 92 -11.79 -9.45 -11.12
CA ALA A 92 -11.96 -10.04 -12.45
C ALA A 92 -12.46 -11.49 -12.46
N LEU A 93 -12.36 -12.23 -11.34
CA LEU A 93 -12.87 -13.59 -11.21
C LEU A 93 -14.32 -13.64 -10.70
N VAL A 94 -14.79 -12.61 -10.00
CA VAL A 94 -16.10 -12.59 -9.34
C VAL A 94 -17.14 -11.71 -10.03
N THR A 95 -16.71 -10.80 -10.91
CA THR A 95 -17.57 -10.04 -11.85
C THR A 95 -17.60 -10.70 -13.21
#